data_AF-A0A9C9BV86-F1
#
_entry.id   AF-A0A9C9BV86-F1
#
_cell.length_a   1.000
_cell.length_b   1.000
_cell.length_c   1.000
_cell.angle_alpha   90.00
_cell.angle_beta   90.00
_cell.angle_gamma   90.00
#
_symmetry.space_group_name_H-M   'P 1'
#
loop_
_entity.id
_entity.type
_entity.pdbx_description
1 polymer ?
#
loop_
_entity_poly.entity_id
_entity_poly.type
_entity_poly.pdbx_seq_one_letter_code
_entity_poly.pdbx_strand_id
1 'polypeptide(L)'
;MLSPSDFITLPYTSDLSEGGIAYATRSLPHTYDRMGGSKTARMRRIAAGIAVELALRRLLDRQEVAFDTLGATPFTEPDRYDVSIGGRRVDVKSFLLTSRRKIRSVLQAPSRLLEAAALVPSDQMDTERFKPNDVYLFAFLLGLVTRDRESLAKAQAAGHPVYLIHPMPRDWASPQVWHPLGELALKSERPPALSLQLGGQDGERRFLTCEVRLPHLTRRTCPGDFHTLVYLHSDQLPEGRVGVYSPTLGETHLIPPLVSEQGWGNLWVYGMKIILAGYITKGEFRQKARRLPPGSSTFQYRSTRTENFALPVRELHPLSALLDAAREWQEGRTL
;
A
#
# COMPACT_ATOMS: atom_id res chain seq x y z
N MET A 1 -0.74 -31.01 4.73
CA MET A 1 -0.83 -30.30 3.44
C MET A 1 -1.95 -29.31 3.56
N LEU A 2 -1.76 -28.06 3.13
CA LEU A 2 -2.75 -27.01 3.32
C LEU A 2 -4.01 -27.27 2.49
N SER A 3 -5.17 -27.01 3.07
CA SER A 3 -6.49 -27.16 2.48
C SER A 3 -7.24 -25.82 2.48
N PRO A 4 -8.33 -25.66 1.71
CA PRO A 4 -9.08 -24.41 1.68
C PRO A 4 -9.72 -24.05 3.04
N SER A 5 -9.99 -25.04 3.90
CA SER A 5 -10.50 -24.84 5.26
C SER A 5 -9.46 -24.23 6.21
N ASP A 6 -8.17 -24.29 5.85
CA ASP A 6 -7.09 -23.69 6.65
C ASP A 6 -6.93 -22.18 6.38
N PHE A 7 -7.62 -21.64 5.37
CA PHE A 7 -7.59 -20.22 5.08
C PHE A 7 -8.39 -19.42 6.10
N ILE A 8 -7.76 -18.42 6.72
CA ILE A 8 -8.46 -17.48 7.60
C ILE A 8 -9.01 -16.34 6.77
N THR A 9 -10.34 -16.17 6.80
CA THR A 9 -11.03 -15.10 6.09
C THR A 9 -11.33 -13.94 7.03
N LEU A 10 -10.92 -12.73 6.66
CA LEU A 10 -11.19 -11.51 7.42
C LEU A 10 -12.12 -10.57 6.65
N PRO A 11 -13.04 -9.89 7.34
CA PRO A 11 -13.85 -8.83 6.74
C PRO A 11 -12.97 -7.65 6.33
N TYR A 12 -13.41 -6.92 5.31
CA TYR A 12 -12.79 -5.66 4.91
C TYR A 12 -13.71 -4.50 5.27
N THR A 13 -13.21 -3.52 6.01
CA THR A 13 -13.93 -2.31 6.43
C THR A 13 -13.24 -1.07 5.86
N SER A 14 -13.97 0.05 5.71
CA SER A 14 -13.48 1.25 5.01
C SER A 14 -12.26 1.88 5.68
N ASP A 15 -12.21 1.83 7.00
CA ASP A 15 -11.11 2.33 7.82
C ASP A 15 -9.77 1.62 7.54
N LEU A 16 -9.79 0.39 6.99
CA LEU A 16 -8.57 -0.28 6.51
C LEU A 16 -7.99 0.42 5.28
N SER A 17 -8.85 0.90 4.37
CA SER A 17 -8.44 1.73 3.24
C SER A 17 -7.88 3.06 3.73
N GLU A 18 -8.55 3.70 4.68
CA GLU A 18 -8.12 4.99 5.26
C GLU A 18 -6.75 4.87 5.93
N GLY A 19 -6.57 3.89 6.82
CA GLY A 19 -5.28 3.63 7.48
C GLY A 19 -4.17 3.29 6.49
N GLY A 20 -4.48 2.47 5.47
CA GLY A 20 -3.55 2.15 4.40
C GLY A 20 -3.13 3.36 3.57
N ILE A 21 -4.06 4.25 3.24
CA ILE A 21 -3.79 5.48 2.48
C ILE A 21 -2.97 6.46 3.33
N ALA A 22 -3.30 6.62 4.61
CA ALA A 22 -2.55 7.48 5.53
C ALA A 22 -1.08 7.03 5.64
N TYR A 23 -0.83 5.72 5.67
CA TYR A 23 0.54 5.19 5.61
C TYR A 23 1.19 5.42 4.23
N ALA A 24 0.48 5.10 3.14
CA ALA A 24 1.02 5.18 1.79
C ALA A 24 1.43 6.61 1.40
N THR A 25 0.67 7.61 1.84
CA THR A 25 0.97 9.04 1.61
C THR A 25 2.19 9.51 2.41
N ARG A 26 2.29 9.13 3.68
CA ARG A 26 3.46 9.44 4.53
C ARG A 26 4.75 8.76 4.10
N SER A 27 4.65 7.55 3.54
CA SER A 27 5.82 6.81 3.05
C SER A 27 6.34 7.30 1.70
N LEU A 28 5.56 8.08 0.96
CA LEU A 28 5.90 8.52 -0.39
C LEU A 28 7.31 9.17 -0.53
N PRO A 29 7.79 10.02 0.41
CA PRO A 29 9.14 10.59 0.34
C PRO A 29 10.27 9.54 0.45
N HIS A 30 9.97 8.36 0.97
CA HIS A 30 10.93 7.30 1.32
C HIS A 30 10.80 6.06 0.42
N THR A 31 9.86 6.08 -0.52
CA THR A 31 9.52 4.91 -1.32
C THR A 31 10.50 4.66 -2.49
N TYR A 32 11.47 3.75 -2.31
CA TYR A 32 12.40 3.30 -3.38
C TYR A 32 11.69 2.50 -4.49
N ASP A 33 11.88 2.82 -5.77
CA ASP A 33 11.15 2.23 -6.92
C ASP A 33 11.43 0.72 -7.16
N ARG A 34 10.94 -0.13 -6.25
CA ARG A 34 11.08 -1.61 -6.34
C ARG A 34 9.84 -2.30 -6.89
N MET A 35 8.68 -1.66 -6.77
CA MET A 35 7.39 -2.26 -7.13
C MET A 35 6.95 -1.97 -8.58
N GLY A 36 7.59 -1.01 -9.27
CA GLY A 36 7.31 -0.63 -10.66
C GLY A 36 5.88 -0.14 -10.95
N GLY A 37 5.63 0.28 -12.19
CA GLY A 37 4.36 0.85 -12.62
C GLY A 37 4.13 2.27 -12.10
N SER A 38 2.94 2.84 -12.35
CA SER A 38 2.67 4.23 -11.95
C SER A 38 2.81 4.45 -10.44
N LYS A 39 3.25 5.65 -10.04
CA LYS A 39 3.34 6.06 -8.64
C LYS A 39 2.04 5.76 -7.89
N THR A 40 0.89 6.12 -8.47
CA THR A 40 -0.44 5.82 -7.91
C THR A 40 -0.69 4.33 -7.77
N ALA A 41 -0.41 3.52 -8.80
CA ALA A 41 -0.63 2.08 -8.73
C ALA A 41 0.23 1.43 -7.66
N ARG A 42 1.44 1.94 -7.44
CA ARG A 42 2.33 1.53 -6.36
C ARG A 42 1.78 1.93 -4.99
N MET A 43 1.42 3.20 -4.81
CA MET A 43 0.82 3.68 -3.55
C MET A 43 -0.43 2.89 -3.18
N ARG A 44 -1.26 2.54 -4.16
CA ARG A 44 -2.43 1.69 -3.94
C ARG A 44 -2.07 0.28 -3.46
N ARG A 45 -0.97 -0.30 -3.95
CA ARG A 45 -0.47 -1.59 -3.45
C ARG A 45 0.05 -1.49 -2.02
N ILE A 46 0.73 -0.39 -1.68
CA ILE A 46 1.17 -0.11 -0.31
C ILE A 46 -0.05 0.01 0.62
N ALA A 47 -1.04 0.84 0.25
CA ALA A 47 -2.27 1.00 1.02
C ALA A 47 -3.02 -0.34 1.21
N ALA A 48 -3.11 -1.14 0.14
CA ALA A 48 -3.67 -2.48 0.20
C ALA A 48 -2.92 -3.43 1.14
N GLY A 49 -1.58 -3.36 1.16
CA GLY A 49 -0.76 -4.20 2.04
C GLY A 49 -0.94 -3.84 3.51
N ILE A 50 -0.88 -2.55 3.83
CA ILE A 50 -1.15 -2.05 5.19
C ILE A 50 -2.57 -2.37 5.63
N ALA A 51 -3.56 -2.29 4.75
CA ALA A 51 -4.93 -2.70 5.05
C ALA A 51 -5.02 -4.18 5.49
N VAL A 52 -4.22 -5.06 4.87
CA VAL A 52 -4.13 -6.48 5.27
C VAL A 52 -3.44 -6.64 6.61
N GLU A 53 -2.36 -5.90 6.85
CA GLU A 53 -1.62 -5.92 8.10
C GLU A 53 -2.48 -5.44 9.28
N LEU A 54 -3.20 -4.32 9.12
CA LEU A 54 -4.15 -3.81 10.11
C LEU A 54 -5.25 -4.84 10.43
N ALA A 55 -5.76 -5.54 9.41
CA ALA A 55 -6.74 -6.60 9.61
C ALA A 55 -6.14 -7.81 10.35
N LEU A 56 -4.88 -8.17 10.07
CA LEU A 56 -4.17 -9.22 10.81
C LEU A 56 -3.99 -8.83 12.28
N ARG A 57 -3.57 -7.59 12.57
CA ARG A 57 -3.44 -7.10 13.96
C ARG A 57 -4.77 -7.22 14.72
N ARG A 58 -5.88 -6.81 14.10
CA ARG A 58 -7.24 -6.99 14.68
C ARG A 58 -7.61 -8.44 14.93
N LEU A 59 -7.19 -9.35 14.05
CA LEU A 59 -7.40 -10.79 14.26
C LEU A 59 -6.62 -11.25 15.50
N LEU A 60 -5.36 -10.85 15.62
CA LEU A 60 -4.49 -11.21 16.74
C LEU A 60 -5.04 -10.66 18.06
N ASP A 61 -5.46 -9.39 18.09
CA ASP A 61 -6.14 -8.78 19.24
C ASP A 61 -7.39 -9.57 19.65
N ARG A 62 -8.28 -9.87 18.68
CA ARG A 62 -9.53 -10.61 18.94
C ARG A 62 -9.29 -12.02 19.46
N GLN A 63 -8.20 -12.65 19.02
CA GLN A 63 -7.83 -14.00 19.42
C GLN A 63 -6.89 -14.04 20.63
N GLU A 64 -6.65 -12.89 21.26
CA GLU A 64 -5.77 -12.71 22.41
C GLU A 64 -4.35 -13.27 22.17
N VAL A 65 -3.90 -13.23 20.91
CA VAL A 65 -2.54 -13.63 20.56
C VAL A 65 -1.65 -12.40 20.72
N ALA A 66 -0.87 -12.35 21.81
CA ALA A 66 0.12 -11.29 21.97
C ALA A 66 1.06 -11.19 20.77
N PHE A 67 1.13 -9.98 20.22
CA PHE A 67 2.01 -9.59 19.14
C PHE A 67 2.67 -8.26 19.47
N ASP A 68 3.75 -7.97 18.76
CA ASP A 68 4.47 -6.72 18.93
C ASP A 68 4.68 -6.02 17.57
N THR A 69 4.66 -4.70 17.63
CA THR A 69 4.94 -3.79 16.52
C THR A 69 6.19 -2.94 16.77
N LEU A 70 6.96 -3.16 17.85
CA LEU A 70 8.19 -2.42 18.17
C LEU A 70 9.30 -2.58 17.11
N GLY A 71 9.16 -3.50 16.15
CA GLY A 71 9.96 -3.50 14.92
C GLY A 71 9.18 -3.32 13.62
N ALA A 72 7.92 -2.92 13.68
CA ALA A 72 7.20 -2.34 12.54
C ALA A 72 7.96 -1.08 12.14
N THR A 73 8.54 -1.11 10.95
CA THR A 73 9.46 -0.07 10.47
C THR A 73 8.79 1.29 10.45
N PRO A 74 9.43 2.35 10.97
CA PRO A 74 9.09 3.70 10.55
C PRO A 74 9.18 3.74 9.02
N PHE A 75 8.22 4.39 8.36
CA PHE A 75 8.20 4.50 6.89
C PHE A 75 9.49 5.12 6.29
N THR A 76 10.34 5.71 7.14
CA THR A 76 11.64 6.32 6.83
C THR A 76 12.79 5.32 6.69
N GLU A 77 12.64 4.09 7.19
CA GLU A 77 13.67 3.05 7.11
C GLU A 77 13.27 1.93 6.13
N PRO A 78 14.17 1.49 5.24
CA PRO A 78 13.87 0.40 4.32
C PRO A 78 13.76 -0.94 5.08
N ASP A 79 12.57 -1.54 4.99
CA ASP A 79 12.22 -2.94 5.27
C ASP A 79 12.70 -3.50 6.62
N ARG A 80 11.83 -3.41 7.63
CA ARG A 80 11.76 -4.32 8.78
C ARG A 80 10.37 -4.96 8.83
N TYR A 81 10.28 -6.07 9.55
CA TYR A 81 9.12 -6.95 9.64
C TYR A 81 7.84 -6.21 10.07
N ASP A 82 6.68 -6.68 9.61
CA ASP A 82 5.41 -6.01 9.83
C ASP A 82 4.87 -6.22 11.26
N VAL A 83 5.03 -7.45 11.78
CA VAL A 83 4.56 -7.84 13.11
C VAL A 83 5.45 -8.94 13.70
N SER A 84 5.59 -8.98 15.03
CA SER A 84 6.19 -10.12 15.73
C SER A 84 5.10 -10.96 16.39
N ILE A 85 5.09 -12.27 16.14
CA ILE A 85 4.09 -13.22 16.66
C ILE A 85 4.82 -14.36 17.38
N GLY A 86 4.60 -14.52 18.68
CA GLY A 86 5.27 -15.58 19.47
C GLY A 86 6.80 -15.48 19.44
N GLY A 87 7.34 -14.26 19.51
CA GLY A 87 8.79 -14.01 19.44
C GLY A 87 9.43 -14.18 18.05
N ARG A 88 8.64 -14.49 17.01
CA ARG A 88 9.10 -14.61 15.62
C ARG A 88 8.71 -13.38 14.82
N ARG A 89 9.65 -12.84 14.04
CA ARG A 89 9.35 -11.75 13.11
C ARG A 89 8.56 -12.28 11.93
N VAL A 90 7.52 -11.57 11.54
CA VAL A 90 6.60 -11.93 10.46
C VAL A 90 6.59 -10.82 9.42
N ASP A 91 6.83 -11.21 8.17
CA ASP A 91 6.78 -10.35 6.99
C ASP A 91 5.57 -10.78 6.14
N VAL A 92 4.61 -9.88 5.97
CA VAL A 92 3.30 -10.11 5.36
C VAL A 92 3.37 -9.80 3.87
N LYS A 93 3.42 -10.87 3.07
CA LYS A 93 3.34 -10.81 1.61
C LYS A 93 1.89 -10.84 1.16
N SER A 94 1.33 -9.65 0.92
CA SER A 94 -0.05 -9.48 0.49
C SER A 94 -0.20 -9.19 -1.01
N PHE A 95 -1.21 -9.81 -1.63
CA PHE A 95 -1.50 -9.68 -3.06
C PHE A 95 -2.90 -9.08 -3.29
N LEU A 96 -2.97 -7.89 -3.89
CA LEU A 96 -4.23 -7.26 -4.29
C LEU A 96 -4.77 -7.85 -5.60
N LEU A 97 -5.88 -8.59 -5.53
CA LEU A 97 -6.59 -9.14 -6.69
C LEU A 97 -7.73 -8.19 -7.10
N THR A 98 -7.55 -7.52 -8.24
CA THR A 98 -8.51 -6.52 -8.76
C THR A 98 -9.37 -6.99 -9.94
N SER A 99 -9.09 -8.16 -10.50
CA SER A 99 -9.85 -8.65 -11.65
C SER A 99 -11.17 -9.25 -11.18
N ARG A 100 -12.32 -8.70 -11.61
CA ARG A 100 -13.66 -9.24 -11.31
C ARG A 100 -13.76 -10.74 -11.58
N ARG A 101 -13.17 -11.22 -12.67
CA ARG A 101 -13.12 -12.65 -13.02
C ARG A 101 -12.36 -13.46 -11.98
N LYS A 102 -11.15 -13.02 -11.58
CA LYS A 102 -10.34 -13.70 -10.56
C LYS A 102 -11.00 -13.65 -9.18
N ILE A 103 -11.56 -12.49 -8.80
CA ILE A 103 -12.29 -12.31 -7.54
C ILE A 103 -13.46 -13.30 -7.46
N ARG A 104 -14.36 -13.30 -8.47
CA ARG A 104 -15.50 -14.25 -8.52
C ARG A 104 -15.04 -15.69 -8.45
N SER A 105 -13.99 -16.03 -9.19
CA SER A 105 -13.34 -17.34 -9.20
C SER A 105 -12.89 -17.78 -7.81
N VAL A 106 -12.22 -16.93 -7.04
CA VAL A 106 -11.77 -17.23 -5.68
C VAL A 106 -12.94 -17.32 -4.71
N LEU A 107 -13.93 -16.42 -4.82
CA LEU A 107 -15.12 -16.43 -3.97
C LEU A 107 -15.97 -17.70 -4.16
N GLN A 108 -16.06 -18.22 -5.38
CA GLN A 108 -16.79 -19.46 -5.69
C GLN A 108 -16.00 -20.72 -5.34
N ALA A 109 -14.68 -20.69 -5.51
CA ALA A 109 -13.81 -21.83 -5.27
C ALA A 109 -12.48 -21.37 -4.64
N PRO A 110 -12.42 -21.25 -3.30
CA PRO A 110 -11.21 -20.79 -2.61
C PRO A 110 -10.00 -21.69 -2.87
N SER A 111 -10.20 -22.97 -3.15
CA SER A 111 -9.15 -23.94 -3.53
C SER A 111 -8.28 -23.48 -4.70
N ARG A 112 -8.76 -22.57 -5.56
CA ARG A 112 -7.94 -21.96 -6.62
C ARG A 112 -6.71 -21.22 -6.09
N LEU A 113 -6.76 -20.73 -4.86
CA LEU A 113 -5.60 -20.08 -4.23
C LEU A 113 -4.50 -21.06 -3.85
N LEU A 114 -4.79 -22.36 -3.67
CA LEU A 114 -3.77 -23.37 -3.36
C LEU A 114 -2.69 -23.48 -4.45
N GLU A 115 -3.07 -23.20 -5.69
CA GLU A 115 -2.17 -23.19 -6.86
C GLU A 115 -1.64 -21.78 -7.19
N ALA A 116 -2.02 -20.76 -6.41
CA ALA A 116 -1.41 -19.45 -6.52
C ALA A 116 0.04 -19.50 -6.01
N ALA A 117 0.88 -18.57 -6.47
CA ALA A 117 2.27 -18.52 -6.05
C ALA A 117 2.40 -17.73 -4.73
N ALA A 118 3.04 -18.29 -3.73
CA ALA A 118 3.65 -17.54 -2.63
C ALA A 118 4.95 -16.92 -3.17
N LEU A 119 4.98 -15.59 -3.35
CA LEU A 119 6.08 -14.86 -3.99
C LEU A 119 6.87 -14.04 -2.99
N VAL A 120 8.21 -14.19 -3.02
CA VAL A 120 9.15 -13.29 -2.32
C VAL A 120 10.19 -12.78 -3.31
N PRO A 121 10.36 -11.45 -3.46
CA PRO A 121 11.42 -10.87 -4.29
C PRO A 121 12.82 -11.40 -3.93
N SER A 122 13.69 -11.63 -4.92
CA SER A 122 15.02 -12.20 -4.67
C SER A 122 15.91 -11.30 -3.80
N ASP A 123 15.82 -9.98 -3.97
CA ASP A 123 16.51 -8.99 -3.14
C ASP A 123 16.14 -9.09 -1.66
N GLN A 124 14.91 -9.49 -1.33
CA GLN A 124 14.46 -9.70 0.06
C GLN A 124 14.92 -11.05 0.62
N MET A 125 14.92 -12.09 -0.23
CA MET A 125 15.38 -13.43 0.16
C MET A 125 16.87 -13.45 0.54
N ASP A 126 17.69 -12.70 -0.19
CA ASP A 126 19.15 -12.70 -0.03
C ASP A 126 19.63 -11.83 1.15
N THR A 127 18.75 -11.08 1.82
CA THR A 127 19.12 -10.29 3.01
C THR A 127 19.49 -11.19 4.19
N GLU A 128 20.57 -10.90 4.92
CA GLU A 128 20.86 -11.60 6.20
C GLU A 128 20.03 -11.07 7.37
N ARG A 129 19.36 -9.91 7.18
CA ARG A 129 18.56 -9.24 8.22
C ARG A 129 17.34 -10.04 8.66
N PHE A 130 16.74 -10.82 7.76
CA PHE A 130 15.65 -11.76 8.05
C PHE A 130 16.27 -13.16 8.27
N LYS A 131 16.18 -13.66 9.50
CA LYS A 131 16.77 -14.91 9.97
C LYS A 131 16.01 -16.11 9.41
N PRO A 132 16.63 -17.31 9.33
CA PRO A 132 15.98 -18.51 8.84
C PRO A 132 14.66 -18.88 9.56
N ASN A 133 14.55 -18.58 10.86
CA ASN A 133 13.36 -18.88 11.67
C ASN A 133 12.28 -17.79 11.62
N ASP A 134 12.56 -16.65 10.97
CA ASP A 134 11.53 -15.65 10.74
C ASP A 134 10.54 -16.15 9.67
N VAL A 135 9.35 -15.56 9.63
CA VAL A 135 8.19 -16.11 8.95
C VAL A 135 7.71 -15.19 7.84
N TYR A 136 7.49 -15.76 6.65
CA TYR A 136 6.64 -15.12 5.64
C TYR A 136 5.20 -15.56 5.84
N LEU A 137 4.28 -14.59 5.93
CA LEU A 137 2.84 -14.81 5.95
C LEU A 137 2.27 -14.34 4.61
N PHE A 138 1.52 -15.18 3.92
CA PHE A 138 0.95 -14.85 2.61
C PHE A 138 -0.53 -14.54 2.72
N ALA A 139 -0.97 -13.50 2.04
CA ALA A 139 -2.36 -13.05 2.06
C ALA A 139 -2.84 -12.54 0.71
N PHE A 140 -4.16 -12.61 0.48
CA PHE A 140 -4.82 -12.07 -0.71
C PHE A 140 -5.91 -11.08 -0.29
N LEU A 141 -5.83 -9.85 -0.80
CA LEU A 141 -6.91 -8.87 -0.69
C LEU A 141 -7.73 -8.90 -1.98
N LEU A 142 -8.99 -9.29 -1.86
CA LEU A 142 -9.96 -9.19 -2.95
C LEU A 142 -10.59 -7.79 -2.89
N GLY A 143 -10.40 -6.98 -3.94
CA GLY A 143 -10.94 -5.63 -3.95
C GLY A 143 -10.97 -5.00 -5.32
N LEU A 144 -11.94 -4.12 -5.56
CA LEU A 144 -11.99 -3.32 -6.77
C LEU A 144 -11.22 -2.01 -6.59
N VAL A 145 -10.82 -1.42 -7.70
CA VAL A 145 -10.13 -0.13 -7.76
C VAL A 145 -10.62 0.61 -9.00
N THR A 146 -10.67 1.94 -8.96
CA THR A 146 -10.97 2.75 -10.14
C THR A 146 -9.68 3.14 -10.84
N ARG A 147 -9.62 2.97 -12.16
CA ARG A 147 -8.40 3.20 -12.96
C ARG A 147 -8.62 4.18 -14.11
N ASP A 148 -9.86 4.53 -14.36
CA ASP A 148 -10.32 5.36 -15.45
C ASP A 148 -11.46 6.25 -14.96
N ARG A 149 -11.81 7.25 -15.78
CA ARG A 149 -12.84 8.24 -15.45
C ARG A 149 -14.22 7.61 -15.28
N GLU A 150 -14.56 6.61 -16.08
CA GLU A 150 -15.89 5.97 -16.05
C GLU A 150 -16.09 5.20 -14.74
N SER A 151 -15.12 4.38 -14.34
CA SER A 151 -15.16 3.64 -13.08
C SER A 151 -15.14 4.56 -11.87
N LEU A 152 -14.39 5.67 -11.93
CA LEU A 152 -14.39 6.70 -10.89
C LEU A 152 -15.77 7.36 -10.75
N ALA A 153 -16.36 7.81 -11.85
CA ALA A 153 -17.69 8.43 -11.85
C ALA A 153 -18.76 7.48 -11.30
N LYS A 154 -18.71 6.19 -11.64
CA LYS A 154 -19.62 5.18 -11.07
C LYS A 154 -19.47 5.04 -9.56
N ALA A 155 -18.24 5.07 -9.04
CA ALA A 155 -18.00 5.00 -7.61
C ALA A 155 -18.55 6.24 -6.89
N GLN A 156 -18.27 7.44 -7.41
CA GLN A 156 -18.78 8.69 -6.85
C GLN A 156 -20.32 8.77 -6.90
N ALA A 157 -20.93 8.38 -8.02
CA ALA A 157 -22.39 8.34 -8.15
C ALA A 157 -23.06 7.35 -7.20
N ALA A 158 -22.36 6.27 -6.83
CA ALA A 158 -22.81 5.31 -5.83
C ALA A 158 -22.54 5.78 -4.38
N GLY A 159 -22.04 6.99 -4.17
CA GLY A 159 -21.66 7.52 -2.85
C GLY A 159 -20.46 6.81 -2.24
N HIS A 160 -19.67 6.08 -3.03
CA HIS A 160 -18.46 5.45 -2.52
C HIS A 160 -17.34 6.47 -2.38
N PRO A 161 -16.55 6.40 -1.29
CA PRO A 161 -15.42 7.28 -1.06
C PRO A 161 -14.35 7.12 -2.14
N VAL A 162 -13.67 8.22 -2.43
CA VAL A 162 -12.51 8.27 -3.32
C VAL A 162 -11.40 9.05 -2.64
N TYR A 163 -10.15 8.76 -3.01
CA TYR A 163 -8.98 9.48 -2.53
C TYR A 163 -8.08 9.76 -3.73
N LEU A 164 -8.28 10.90 -4.38
CA LEU A 164 -7.56 11.24 -5.60
C LEU A 164 -6.25 11.92 -5.27
N ILE A 165 -5.16 11.31 -5.67
CA ILE A 165 -3.83 11.85 -5.45
C ILE A 165 -3.15 12.21 -6.78
N HIS A 166 -2.40 13.30 -6.76
CA HIS A 166 -1.39 13.62 -7.75
C HIS A 166 -0.01 13.62 -7.08
N PRO A 167 0.82 12.58 -7.30
CA PRO A 167 2.20 12.58 -6.83
C PRO A 167 3.03 13.59 -7.62
N MET A 168 3.75 14.46 -6.93
CA MET A 168 4.52 15.52 -7.58
C MET A 168 5.74 14.98 -8.36
N PRO A 169 6.28 15.76 -9.32
CA PRO A 169 7.55 15.48 -9.98
C PRO A 169 8.70 15.31 -8.99
N ARG A 170 9.78 14.65 -9.45
CA ARG A 170 10.94 14.33 -8.59
C ARG A 170 11.56 15.59 -7.97
N ASP A 171 11.70 16.65 -8.76
CA ASP A 171 12.37 17.88 -8.31
C ASP A 171 11.60 18.63 -7.22
N TRP A 172 10.30 18.34 -7.08
CA TRP A 172 9.46 18.86 -6.01
C TRP A 172 9.41 17.90 -4.80
N ALA A 173 9.28 16.60 -5.06
CA ALA A 173 9.06 15.59 -4.02
C ALA A 173 10.35 15.11 -3.33
N SER A 174 11.49 15.18 -4.03
CA SER A 174 12.80 14.72 -3.56
C SER A 174 13.90 15.54 -4.27
N PRO A 175 14.00 16.84 -3.97
CA PRO A 175 14.99 17.73 -4.59
C PRO A 175 16.40 17.31 -4.19
N GLN A 176 17.37 17.56 -5.08
CA GLN A 176 18.79 17.34 -4.77
C GLN A 176 19.29 18.30 -3.69
N VAL A 177 18.79 19.53 -3.70
CA VAL A 177 19.13 20.58 -2.75
C VAL A 177 17.95 20.80 -1.82
N TRP A 178 18.18 20.67 -0.51
CA TRP A 178 17.13 20.79 0.50
C TRP A 178 16.92 22.26 0.89
N HIS A 179 16.11 22.98 0.13
CA HIS A 179 15.80 24.40 0.37
C HIS A 179 14.29 24.62 0.38
N PRO A 180 13.80 25.70 1.03
CA PRO A 180 12.37 26.01 1.02
C PRO A 180 11.83 26.23 -0.40
N LEU A 181 10.67 25.68 -0.71
CA LEU A 181 9.95 25.91 -1.97
C LEU A 181 9.30 27.29 -2.05
N GLY A 182 9.43 28.10 -0.99
CA GLY A 182 8.76 29.38 -0.85
C GLY A 182 7.26 29.22 -0.60
N GLU A 183 6.54 30.35 -0.55
CA GLU A 183 5.09 30.33 -0.36
C GLU A 183 4.39 29.78 -1.61
N LEU A 184 3.93 28.54 -1.53
CA LEU A 184 3.29 27.85 -2.64
C LEU A 184 1.98 28.54 -3.01
N ALA A 185 1.81 28.85 -4.29
CA ALA A 185 0.60 29.48 -4.81
C ALA A 185 -0.18 28.52 -5.71
N LEU A 186 -1.46 28.33 -5.41
CA LEU A 186 -2.36 27.40 -6.09
C LEU A 186 -3.51 28.12 -6.79
N LYS A 187 -3.97 27.55 -7.91
CA LYS A 187 -5.14 28.06 -8.66
C LYS A 187 -5.88 26.91 -9.35
N SER A 188 -7.21 26.95 -9.34
CA SER A 188 -8.08 26.08 -10.14
C SER A 188 -8.64 26.83 -11.35
N GLU A 189 -8.68 26.17 -12.51
CA GLU A 189 -9.16 26.75 -13.76
C GLU A 189 -10.69 26.86 -13.85
N ARG A 190 -11.44 25.92 -13.27
CA ARG A 190 -12.90 25.80 -13.46
C ARG A 190 -13.65 25.75 -12.13
N PRO A 191 -14.93 26.19 -12.10
CA PRO A 191 -15.81 25.89 -10.98
C PRO A 191 -16.08 24.37 -10.93
N PRO A 192 -16.60 23.82 -9.81
CA PRO A 192 -16.84 24.50 -8.52
C PRO A 192 -15.54 24.79 -7.75
N ALA A 193 -15.67 25.38 -6.56
CA ALA A 193 -14.53 25.53 -5.66
C ALA A 193 -13.99 24.14 -5.27
N LEU A 194 -12.66 24.01 -5.25
CA LEU A 194 -11.96 22.76 -5.01
C LEU A 194 -11.29 22.78 -3.64
N SER A 195 -11.51 21.76 -2.82
CA SER A 195 -10.74 21.55 -1.59
C SER A 195 -9.54 20.66 -1.90
N LEU A 196 -8.35 21.11 -1.55
CA LEU A 196 -7.11 20.35 -1.75
C LEU A 196 -6.36 20.22 -0.44
N GLN A 197 -5.74 19.06 -0.26
CA GLN A 197 -4.71 18.85 0.73
C GLN A 197 -3.35 18.69 0.02
N LEU A 198 -2.34 19.40 0.51
CA LEU A 198 -0.95 19.27 0.11
C LEU A 198 -0.22 18.45 1.19
N GLY A 199 0.68 17.57 0.78
CA GLY A 199 1.55 16.80 1.68
C GLY A 199 3.01 16.86 1.26
N GLY A 200 3.91 17.04 2.22
CA GLY A 200 5.34 17.26 1.97
C GLY A 200 6.16 17.28 3.25
N GLN A 201 7.38 17.82 3.19
CA GLN A 201 8.30 17.89 4.33
C GLN A 201 8.86 19.30 4.55
N ASP A 202 9.20 19.62 5.81
CA ASP A 202 9.83 20.89 6.21
C ASP A 202 11.37 20.82 6.19
N GLY A 203 12.02 21.88 6.68
CA GLY A 203 13.49 21.98 6.77
C GLY A 203 14.11 20.90 7.67
N GLU A 204 13.37 20.41 8.67
CA GLU A 204 13.78 19.32 9.55
C GLU A 204 13.40 17.93 8.99
N ARG A 205 12.88 17.86 7.75
CA ARG A 205 12.36 16.64 7.11
C ARG A 205 11.14 16.06 7.81
N ARG A 206 10.45 16.81 8.68
CA ARG A 206 9.20 16.39 9.30
C ARG A 206 8.08 16.50 8.29
N PHE A 207 7.19 15.51 8.30
CA PHE A 207 6.05 15.49 7.39
C PHE A 207 4.99 16.51 7.82
N LEU A 208 4.52 17.33 6.88
CA LEU A 208 3.47 18.31 7.12
C LEU A 208 2.40 18.28 6.03
N THR A 209 1.21 18.76 6.40
CA THR A 209 0.06 18.88 5.52
C THR A 209 -0.53 20.26 5.59
N CYS A 210 -1.11 20.71 4.48
CA CYS A 210 -1.78 22.01 4.37
C CYS A 210 -3.07 21.83 3.57
N GLU A 211 -4.17 22.33 4.11
CA GLU A 211 -5.46 22.34 3.42
C GLU A 211 -5.74 23.70 2.81
N VAL A 212 -6.14 23.71 1.54
CA VAL A 212 -6.44 24.93 0.81
C VAL A 212 -7.74 24.75 0.06
N ARG A 213 -8.67 25.68 0.26
CA ARG A 213 -9.86 25.82 -0.57
C ARG A 213 -9.56 26.78 -1.72
N LEU A 214 -9.73 26.32 -2.95
CA LEU A 214 -9.50 27.07 -4.18
C LEU A 214 -10.83 27.51 -4.81
N PRO A 215 -11.23 28.78 -4.64
CA PRO A 215 -12.28 29.36 -5.47
C PRO A 215 -11.85 29.41 -6.94
N HIS A 216 -12.83 29.45 -7.84
CA HIS A 216 -12.59 29.57 -9.28
C HIS A 216 -11.68 30.78 -9.60
N LEU A 217 -10.64 30.52 -10.39
CA LEU A 217 -9.65 31.49 -10.89
C LEU A 217 -8.97 32.39 -9.84
N THR A 218 -9.14 32.08 -8.56
CA THR A 218 -8.55 32.84 -7.46
C THR A 218 -7.28 32.15 -7.01
N ARG A 219 -6.17 32.90 -7.00
CA ARG A 219 -4.92 32.41 -6.43
C ARG A 219 -5.03 32.35 -4.92
N ARG A 220 -4.65 31.23 -4.33
CA ARG A 220 -4.53 31.06 -2.87
C ARG A 220 -3.13 30.57 -2.56
N THR A 221 -2.61 30.99 -1.43
CA THR A 221 -1.35 30.48 -0.92
C THR A 221 -1.60 29.38 0.09
N CYS A 222 -0.66 28.45 0.17
CA CYS A 222 -0.66 27.41 1.19
C CYS A 222 0.35 27.81 2.28
N PRO A 223 -0.11 28.09 3.51
CA PRO A 223 0.79 28.37 4.61
C PRO A 223 1.55 27.10 4.98
N GLY A 224 2.88 27.12 4.86
CA GLY A 224 3.74 26.01 5.22
C GLY A 224 5.17 26.19 4.72
N ASP A 225 6.15 25.82 5.54
CA ASP A 225 7.58 25.86 5.19
C ASP A 225 7.99 24.58 4.43
N PHE A 226 7.31 24.31 3.31
CA PHE A 226 7.61 23.13 2.51
C PHE A 226 9.00 23.25 1.90
N HIS A 227 9.87 22.30 2.22
CA HIS A 227 11.12 22.03 1.48
C HIS A 227 10.91 20.98 0.40
N THR A 228 9.86 20.15 0.55
CA THR A 228 9.38 19.26 -0.51
C THR A 228 7.87 19.31 -0.60
N LEU A 229 7.34 19.15 -1.81
CA LEU A 229 5.93 18.90 -2.04
C LEU A 229 5.81 17.55 -2.72
N VAL A 230 5.17 16.61 -2.04
CA VAL A 230 5.23 15.19 -2.38
C VAL A 230 3.95 14.76 -3.09
N TYR A 231 2.81 15.32 -2.68
CA TYR A 231 1.55 15.11 -3.38
C TYR A 231 0.53 16.24 -3.18
N LEU A 232 -0.47 16.25 -4.05
CA LEU A 232 -1.77 16.90 -3.84
C LEU A 232 -2.86 15.83 -3.73
N HIS A 233 -3.84 16.06 -2.86
CA HIS A 233 -5.00 15.20 -2.64
C HIS A 233 -6.30 16.00 -2.83
N SER A 234 -7.27 15.38 -3.47
CA SER A 234 -8.65 15.84 -3.62
C SER A 234 -9.65 14.70 -3.37
N ASP A 235 -10.80 15.02 -2.80
CA ASP A 235 -11.95 14.12 -2.61
C ASP A 235 -12.85 14.02 -3.85
N GLN A 236 -12.60 14.87 -4.86
CA GLN A 236 -13.31 14.87 -6.13
C GLN A 236 -12.37 15.15 -7.30
N LEU A 237 -12.70 14.63 -8.48
CA LEU A 237 -11.91 14.91 -9.67
C LEU A 237 -12.10 16.38 -10.06
N PRO A 238 -11.03 17.20 -10.16
CA PRO A 238 -11.17 18.58 -10.60
C PRO A 238 -11.77 18.67 -12.00
N GLU A 239 -12.65 19.65 -12.24
CA GLU A 239 -13.23 19.89 -13.58
C GLU A 239 -12.26 20.60 -14.53
N GLY A 240 -11.23 21.25 -13.99
CA GLY A 240 -10.23 21.99 -14.74
C GLY A 240 -8.82 21.70 -14.25
N ARG A 241 -7.82 22.29 -14.91
CA ARG A 241 -6.43 22.16 -14.46
C ARG A 241 -6.25 22.80 -13.08
N VAL A 242 -5.39 22.18 -12.28
CA VAL A 242 -4.89 22.74 -11.03
C VAL A 242 -3.43 23.13 -11.25
N GLY A 243 -3.10 24.39 -11.01
CA GLY A 243 -1.74 24.89 -11.07
C GLY A 243 -1.15 25.06 -9.67
N VAL A 244 0.11 24.66 -9.50
CA VAL A 244 0.91 24.89 -8.28
C VAL A 244 2.18 25.61 -8.68
N TYR A 245 2.41 26.80 -8.14
CA TYR A 245 3.60 27.62 -8.39
C TYR A 245 4.50 27.65 -7.16
N SER A 246 5.80 27.46 -7.38
CA SER A 246 6.85 27.66 -6.37
C SER A 246 7.68 28.88 -6.75
N PRO A 247 7.73 29.92 -5.89
CA PRO A 247 8.60 31.08 -6.10
C PRO A 247 10.08 30.71 -6.18
N THR A 248 10.54 29.80 -5.31
CA THR A 248 11.95 29.38 -5.26
C THR A 248 12.37 28.63 -6.52
N LEU A 249 11.52 27.75 -7.05
CA LEU A 249 11.80 27.03 -8.29
C LEU A 249 11.55 27.87 -9.54
N GLY A 250 10.77 28.96 -9.43
CA GLY A 250 10.33 29.75 -10.58
C GLY A 250 9.40 28.99 -11.54
N GLU A 251 8.81 27.88 -11.10
CA GLU A 251 8.09 26.92 -11.94
C GLU A 251 6.60 26.85 -11.54
N THR A 252 5.71 26.72 -12.55
CA THR A 252 4.32 26.31 -12.35
C THR A 252 4.11 24.87 -12.84
N HIS A 253 3.78 23.98 -11.91
CA HIS A 253 3.34 22.62 -12.24
C HIS A 253 1.84 22.60 -12.54
N LEU A 254 1.44 22.08 -13.70
CA LEU A 254 0.04 22.01 -14.14
C LEU A 254 -0.47 20.58 -14.13
N ILE A 255 -1.52 20.33 -13.34
CA ILE A 255 -2.13 19.02 -13.18
C ILE A 255 -3.41 18.96 -14.03
N PRO A 256 -3.51 18.06 -15.02
CA PRO A 256 -4.68 17.93 -15.85
C PRO A 256 -5.86 17.24 -15.15
N PRO A 257 -7.12 17.59 -15.49
CA PRO A 257 -8.35 17.02 -14.89
C PRO A 257 -8.69 15.64 -15.46
N LEU A 258 -7.75 14.70 -15.38
CA LEU A 258 -7.88 13.37 -15.98
C LEU A 258 -7.39 12.28 -15.02
N VAL A 259 -7.97 11.09 -15.16
CA VAL A 259 -7.55 9.91 -14.39
C VAL A 259 -6.42 9.21 -15.14
N SER A 260 -5.17 9.53 -14.82
CA SER A 260 -3.98 8.92 -15.41
C SER A 260 -2.74 9.11 -14.54
N GLU A 261 -1.57 8.73 -15.05
CA GLU A 261 -0.28 9.00 -14.42
C GLU A 261 0.12 10.48 -14.43
N GLN A 262 -0.34 11.27 -15.41
CA GLN A 262 -0.06 12.70 -15.50
C GLN A 262 -1.04 13.54 -14.67
N GLY A 263 -2.27 13.03 -14.46
CA GLY A 263 -3.31 13.70 -13.70
C GLY A 263 -3.50 13.08 -12.32
N TRP A 264 -4.74 12.68 -12.02
CA TRP A 264 -5.15 12.21 -10.72
C TRP A 264 -5.29 10.69 -10.70
N GLY A 265 -4.95 10.07 -9.58
CA GLY A 265 -5.10 8.65 -9.38
C GLY A 265 -5.83 8.33 -8.09
N ASN A 266 -6.83 7.45 -8.14
CA ASN A 266 -7.54 7.02 -6.93
C ASN A 266 -6.72 5.99 -6.15
N LEU A 267 -6.45 6.25 -4.87
CA LEU A 267 -5.82 5.29 -3.96
C LEU A 267 -6.83 4.37 -3.27
N TRP A 268 -8.11 4.71 -3.29
CA TRP A 268 -9.13 3.94 -2.59
C TRP A 268 -9.24 2.50 -3.11
N VAL A 269 -9.22 1.55 -2.18
CA VAL A 269 -9.46 0.12 -2.45
C VAL A 269 -10.84 -0.23 -1.90
N TYR A 270 -11.73 -0.62 -2.81
CA TYR A 270 -13.05 -1.14 -2.46
C TYR A 270 -12.90 -2.62 -2.12
N GLY A 271 -12.29 -2.88 -0.97
CA GLY A 271 -12.02 -4.23 -0.48
C GLY A 271 -13.31 -4.97 -0.15
N MET A 272 -13.31 -6.27 -0.44
CA MET A 272 -14.44 -7.17 -0.22
C MET A 272 -14.10 -8.19 0.87
N LYS A 273 -12.90 -8.74 0.80
CA LYS A 273 -12.47 -9.85 1.66
C LYS A 273 -10.96 -9.96 1.67
N ILE A 274 -10.40 -10.24 2.85
CA ILE A 274 -8.99 -10.61 3.02
C ILE A 274 -8.93 -12.11 3.31
N ILE A 275 -8.00 -12.81 2.67
CA ILE A 275 -7.76 -14.24 2.87
C ILE A 275 -6.30 -14.39 3.30
N LEU A 276 -6.08 -14.81 4.55
CA LEU A 276 -4.77 -15.21 5.03
C LEU A 276 -4.55 -16.67 4.60
N ALA A 277 -3.58 -16.86 3.71
CA ALA A 277 -3.39 -18.12 3.00
C ALA A 277 -2.53 -19.11 3.78
N GLY A 278 -1.61 -18.65 4.61
CA GLY A 278 -0.71 -19.52 5.37
C GLY A 278 0.64 -18.86 5.60
N TYR A 279 1.53 -19.60 6.24
CA TYR A 279 2.86 -19.11 6.58
C TYR A 279 3.95 -20.14 6.28
N ILE A 280 5.19 -19.70 6.24
CA ILE A 280 6.37 -20.56 6.11
C ILE A 280 7.59 -19.83 6.66
N THR A 281 8.54 -20.55 7.23
CA THR A 281 9.80 -19.94 7.67
C THR A 281 10.65 -19.54 6.47
N LYS A 282 11.49 -18.52 6.61
CA LYS A 282 12.43 -18.12 5.56
C LYS A 282 13.35 -19.27 5.15
N GLY A 283 13.87 -20.02 6.13
CA GLY A 283 14.78 -21.14 5.90
C GLY A 283 14.13 -22.22 5.04
N GLU A 284 12.91 -22.62 5.39
CA GLU A 284 12.16 -23.61 4.62
C GLU A 284 11.76 -23.08 3.23
N PHE A 285 11.32 -21.81 3.14
CA PHE A 285 11.02 -21.18 1.86
C PHE A 285 12.24 -21.16 0.94
N ARG A 286 13.44 -20.84 1.47
CA ARG A 286 14.69 -20.85 0.69
C ARG A 286 15.04 -22.23 0.14
N GLN A 287 14.71 -23.29 0.88
CA GLN A 287 14.97 -24.67 0.47
C GLN A 287 13.98 -25.17 -0.59
N LYS A 288 12.70 -24.80 -0.47
CA LYS A 288 11.61 -25.31 -1.33
C LYS A 288 11.29 -24.43 -2.54
N ALA A 289 11.45 -23.12 -2.42
CA ALA A 289 11.03 -22.19 -3.46
C ALA A 289 11.94 -22.28 -4.70
N ARG A 290 11.33 -22.19 -5.87
CA ARG A 290 12.04 -22.07 -7.15
C ARG A 290 12.18 -20.60 -7.55
N ARG A 291 13.26 -20.26 -8.25
CA ARG A 291 13.40 -18.95 -8.89
C ARG A 291 12.39 -18.80 -10.02
N LEU A 292 11.84 -17.61 -10.12
CA LEU A 292 10.86 -17.20 -11.11
C LEU A 292 11.37 -15.90 -11.76
N PRO A 293 11.74 -15.92 -13.05
CA PRO A 293 12.32 -14.75 -13.68
C PRO A 293 11.31 -13.60 -13.78
N PRO A 294 11.78 -12.34 -13.94
CA PRO A 294 10.94 -11.23 -14.35
C PRO A 294 10.13 -11.58 -15.60
N GLY A 295 8.92 -11.06 -15.72
CA GLY A 295 8.05 -11.33 -16.85
C GLY A 295 7.07 -12.49 -16.63
N SER A 296 7.31 -13.36 -15.65
CA SER A 296 6.56 -14.59 -15.43
C SER A 296 5.09 -14.35 -15.06
N SER A 297 4.20 -15.18 -15.61
CA SER A 297 2.76 -15.14 -15.27
C SER A 297 2.47 -15.99 -14.03
N THR A 298 1.65 -15.46 -13.12
CA THR A 298 1.16 -16.14 -11.92
C THR A 298 -0.35 -15.94 -11.77
N PHE A 299 -0.98 -16.68 -10.85
CA PHE A 299 -2.41 -16.51 -10.59
C PHE A 299 -2.75 -15.05 -10.24
N GLN A 300 -1.95 -14.40 -9.40
CA GLN A 300 -2.17 -13.02 -8.98
C GLN A 300 -1.73 -11.99 -10.04
N TYR A 301 -0.62 -12.21 -10.75
CA TYR A 301 -0.02 -11.23 -11.66
C TYR A 301 0.06 -11.74 -13.10
N ARG A 302 -0.31 -10.90 -14.06
CA ARG A 302 -0.11 -11.21 -15.49
C ARG A 302 1.37 -11.37 -15.84
N SER A 303 2.23 -10.61 -15.17
CA SER A 303 3.67 -10.58 -15.38
C SER A 303 4.36 -10.04 -14.13
N THR A 304 5.31 -10.78 -13.57
CA THR A 304 6.17 -10.32 -12.47
C THR A 304 7.12 -9.23 -12.96
N ARG A 305 7.51 -8.30 -12.09
CA ARG A 305 8.39 -7.17 -12.46
C ARG A 305 9.85 -7.42 -12.12
N THR A 306 10.09 -8.15 -11.05
CA THR A 306 11.42 -8.52 -10.56
C THR A 306 11.56 -10.03 -10.57
N GLU A 307 12.78 -10.50 -10.36
CA GLU A 307 13.00 -11.90 -10.04
C GLU A 307 12.37 -12.20 -8.67
N ASN A 308 11.69 -13.34 -8.57
CA ASN A 308 11.03 -13.78 -7.35
C ASN A 308 11.41 -15.22 -7.05
N PHE A 309 11.39 -15.60 -5.79
CA PHE A 309 11.25 -16.98 -5.37
C PHE A 309 9.76 -17.30 -5.23
N ALA A 310 9.37 -18.49 -5.67
CA ALA A 310 7.98 -18.92 -5.73
C ALA A 310 7.80 -20.36 -5.28
N LEU A 311 6.74 -20.63 -4.53
CA LEU A 311 6.18 -21.97 -4.33
C LEU A 311 4.64 -21.91 -4.33
N PRO A 312 3.93 -23.00 -4.61
CA PRO A 312 2.48 -23.04 -4.53
C PRO A 312 1.99 -22.84 -3.08
N VAL A 313 0.91 -22.08 -2.89
CA VAL A 313 0.30 -21.82 -1.57
C VAL A 313 -0.03 -23.12 -0.82
N ARG A 314 -0.36 -24.21 -1.50
CA ARG A 314 -0.64 -25.52 -0.87
C ARG A 314 0.53 -26.09 -0.05
N GLU A 315 1.74 -25.60 -0.28
CA GLU A 315 2.97 -26.00 0.42
C GLU A 315 3.25 -25.14 1.67
N LEU A 316 2.41 -24.13 1.96
CA LEU A 316 2.49 -23.36 3.20
C LEU A 316 1.93 -24.15 4.39
N HIS A 317 2.30 -23.72 5.59
CA HIS A 317 1.70 -24.19 6.85
C HIS A 317 0.40 -23.43 7.16
N PRO A 318 -0.58 -24.09 7.78
CA PRO A 318 -1.83 -23.44 8.18
C PRO A 318 -1.56 -22.37 9.24
N LEU A 319 -2.22 -21.22 9.13
CA LEU A 319 -1.94 -20.10 10.03
C LEU A 319 -2.28 -20.43 11.49
N SER A 320 -3.24 -21.32 11.76
CA SER A 320 -3.56 -21.81 13.11
C SER A 320 -2.32 -22.31 13.86
N ALA A 321 -1.44 -23.08 13.20
CA ALA A 321 -0.23 -23.61 13.83
C ALA A 321 0.75 -22.51 14.28
N LEU A 322 0.82 -21.37 13.56
CA LEU A 322 1.61 -20.22 14.00
C LEU A 322 1.00 -19.56 15.24
N LEU A 323 -0.33 -19.43 15.27
CA LEU A 323 -1.07 -18.78 16.36
C LEU A 323 -1.05 -19.64 17.63
N ASP A 324 -1.23 -20.96 17.51
CA ASP A 324 -1.19 -21.89 18.64
C ASP A 324 0.21 -21.90 19.27
N ALA A 325 1.26 -22.01 18.46
CA ALA A 325 2.65 -21.90 18.93
C ALA A 325 2.95 -20.54 19.58
N ALA A 326 2.26 -19.47 19.18
CA ALA A 326 2.43 -18.16 19.79
C ALA A 326 1.76 -18.06 21.17
N ARG A 327 0.62 -18.73 21.37
CA ARG A 327 -0.06 -18.85 22.68
C ARG A 327 0.77 -19.68 23.65
N GLU A 328 1.25 -20.84 23.22
CA GLU A 328 2.13 -21.70 24.04
C GLU A 328 3.39 -20.94 24.50
N TRP A 329 3.97 -20.13 23.61
CA TRP A 329 5.13 -19.29 23.94
C TRP A 329 4.81 -18.20 24.98
N GLN A 330 3.59 -17.67 25.00
CA GLN A 330 3.15 -16.69 26.00
C GLN A 330 2.96 -17.36 27.37
N GLU A 331 2.33 -18.53 27.40
CA GLU A 331 2.15 -19.32 28.62
C GLU A 331 3.49 -19.71 29.24
N GLY A 332 4.44 -20.19 28.42
CA GLY A 332 5.79 -20.55 28.86
C GLY A 332 6.66 -19.38 29.34
N ARG A 333 6.25 -18.12 29.09
CA ARG A 333 6.89 -16.91 29.66
C ARG A 333 6.30 -16.47 31.00
N THR A 334 5.15 -17.02 31.36
CA THR A 334 4.39 -16.63 32.57
C THR A 334 4.70 -17.57 33.75
N LEU A 335 5.44 -18.65 33.51
CA LEU A 335 6.00 -19.59 34.50
C LEU A 335 7.45 -19.24 34.84
#